data_AF-A0A2S6H100-F1
#
_entry.id   AF-A0A2S6H100-F1
#
_cell.length_a   1.000
_cell.length_b   1.000
_cell.length_c   1.000
_cell.angle_alpha   90.00
_cell.angle_beta   90.00
_cell.angle_gamma   90.00
#
_symmetry.space_group_name_H-M   'P 1'
#
loop_
_entity.id
_entity.type
_entity.pdbx_description
1 polymer ?
#
loop_
_entity_poly.entity_id
_entity_poly.type
_entity_poly.pdbx_seq_one_letter_code
_entity_poly.pdbx_strand_id
1 'polypeptide(L)'
;MIESELIAVMSVVVDISRELEDDHVELWKLPKNLRAVLPSADDDQIQGITRAMLIALLDSNVVLGDLSGKTGLFEPWPEPVASIDIAMAMWRDLGRDPNIGDVAWLSRLPRAD
;
A
#
# COMPACT_ATOMS: atom_id res chain seq x y z
N MET A 1 -5.58 16.59 11.53
CA MET A 1 -6.38 16.14 10.38
C MET A 1 -7.78 16.69 10.53
N ILE A 2 -8.19 17.56 9.61
CA ILE A 2 -9.58 18.06 9.55
C ILE A 2 -10.48 17.00 8.91
N GLU A 3 -11.78 17.04 9.15
CA GLU A 3 -12.76 16.05 8.67
C GLU A 3 -12.65 15.79 7.16
N SER A 4 -12.41 16.83 6.36
CA SER A 4 -12.25 16.72 4.91
C SER A 4 -11.00 15.92 4.49
N GLU A 5 -9.90 16.03 5.21
CA GLU A 5 -8.68 15.26 4.94
C GLU A 5 -8.89 13.79 5.25
N LEU A 6 -9.60 13.47 6.34
CA LEU A 6 -9.93 12.09 6.69
C LEU A 6 -10.81 11.45 5.60
N ILE A 7 -11.84 12.15 5.14
CA ILE A 7 -12.70 11.68 4.05
C ILE A 7 -11.87 11.40 2.79
N ALA A 8 -10.92 12.28 2.48
CA ALA A 8 -10.07 12.13 1.31
C ALA A 8 -9.08 10.96 1.43
N VAL A 9 -8.50 10.73 2.62
CA VAL A 9 -7.69 9.52 2.86
C VAL A 9 -8.53 8.25 2.76
N MET A 10 -9.75 8.27 3.31
CA MET A 10 -10.68 7.14 3.21
C MET A 10 -11.07 6.83 1.76
N SER A 11 -11.24 7.83 0.90
CA SER A 11 -11.52 7.57 -0.52
C SER A 11 -10.36 6.84 -1.18
N VAL A 12 -9.11 7.16 -0.85
CA VAL A 12 -7.94 6.40 -1.35
C VAL A 12 -7.99 4.95 -0.87
N VAL A 13 -8.30 4.69 0.40
CA VAL A 13 -8.42 3.31 0.92
C VAL A 13 -9.49 2.52 0.17
N VAL A 14 -10.64 3.15 -0.09
CA VAL A 14 -11.75 2.53 -0.84
C VAL A 14 -11.34 2.22 -2.27
N ASP A 15 -10.67 3.15 -2.95
CA ASP A 15 -10.23 2.95 -4.33
C ASP A 15 -9.19 1.83 -4.44
N ILE A 16 -8.21 1.78 -3.53
CA ILE A 16 -7.24 0.67 -3.45
C ILE A 16 -7.94 -0.65 -3.13
N SER A 17 -8.91 -0.64 -2.19
CA SER A 17 -9.62 -1.87 -1.80
C SER A 17 -10.44 -2.46 -2.95
N ARG A 18 -11.04 -1.61 -3.79
CA ARG A 18 -11.76 -2.01 -5.02
C ARG A 18 -10.81 -2.56 -6.06
N GLU A 19 -9.68 -1.89 -6.29
CA GLU A 19 -8.69 -2.40 -7.23
C GLU A 19 -8.18 -3.78 -6.79
N LEU A 20 -7.98 -3.99 -5.48
CA LEU A 20 -7.63 -5.30 -4.90
C LEU A 20 -8.70 -6.38 -5.01
N GLU A 21 -9.94 -6.05 -5.37
CA GLU A 21 -10.97 -7.05 -5.70
C GLU A 21 -10.78 -7.61 -7.12
N ASP A 22 -10.19 -6.81 -8.01
CA ASP A 22 -10.02 -7.13 -9.44
C ASP A 22 -8.59 -7.59 -9.78
N ASP A 23 -7.56 -7.00 -9.16
CA ASP A 23 -6.14 -7.21 -9.52
C ASP A 23 -5.18 -6.97 -8.33
N HIS A 24 -3.89 -7.27 -8.53
CA HIS A 24 -2.81 -6.88 -7.63
C HIS A 24 -2.52 -5.39 -7.73
N VAL A 25 -2.22 -4.76 -6.60
CA VAL A 25 -1.95 -3.33 -6.53
C VAL A 25 -0.50 -3.09 -6.14
N GLU A 26 0.21 -2.28 -6.90
CA GLU A 26 1.56 -1.88 -6.50
C GLU A 26 1.57 -0.85 -5.38
N LEU A 27 2.52 -0.98 -4.44
CA LEU A 27 2.63 -0.11 -3.28
C LEU A 27 2.70 1.38 -3.65
N TRP A 28 3.37 1.75 -4.76
CA TRP A 28 3.55 3.15 -5.14
C TRP A 28 2.24 3.91 -5.38
N LYS A 29 1.14 3.21 -5.67
CA LYS A 29 -0.17 3.84 -5.83
C LYS A 29 -0.65 4.50 -4.55
N LEU A 30 -0.30 3.98 -3.38
CA LEU A 30 -0.67 4.56 -2.09
C LEU A 30 -0.11 5.98 -1.90
N PRO A 31 1.23 6.20 -1.83
CA PRO A 31 1.77 7.55 -1.65
C PRO A 31 1.39 8.50 -2.79
N LYS A 32 1.32 8.01 -4.04
CA LYS A 32 0.85 8.82 -5.16
C LYS A 32 -0.56 9.36 -4.94
N ASN A 33 -1.50 8.49 -4.59
CA ASN A 33 -2.90 8.90 -4.40
C ASN A 33 -3.02 9.79 -3.16
N LEU A 34 -2.27 9.50 -2.09
CA LEU A 34 -2.22 10.35 -0.90
C LEU A 34 -1.72 11.76 -1.21
N ARG A 35 -0.65 11.93 -1.99
CA ARG A 35 -0.16 13.26 -2.38
C ARG A 35 -1.15 14.02 -3.26
N ALA A 36 -1.92 13.32 -4.08
CA ALA A 36 -2.96 13.94 -4.89
C ALA A 36 -4.08 14.55 -4.03
N VAL A 37 -4.43 13.91 -2.90
CA VAL A 37 -5.51 14.36 -2.01
C VAL A 37 -5.01 15.18 -0.81
N LEU A 38 -3.73 15.09 -0.46
CA LEU A 38 -3.04 15.85 0.59
C LEU A 38 -1.80 16.57 0.02
N PRO A 39 -1.96 17.57 -0.86
CA PRO A 39 -0.84 18.22 -1.55
C PRO A 39 0.09 19.01 -0.63
N SER A 40 -0.34 19.30 0.60
CA SER A 40 0.45 20.02 1.61
C SER A 40 1.11 19.09 2.63
N ALA A 41 0.87 17.76 2.54
CA ALA A 41 1.50 16.81 3.44
C ALA A 41 2.97 16.62 3.10
N ASP A 42 3.82 16.60 4.13
CA ASP A 42 5.24 16.28 4.00
C ASP A 42 5.47 14.76 3.88
N ASP A 43 6.73 14.39 3.65
CA ASP A 43 7.10 12.99 3.41
C ASP A 43 6.84 12.09 4.61
N ASP A 44 7.07 12.60 5.83
CA ASP A 44 6.84 11.86 7.07
C ASP A 44 5.33 11.60 7.28
N GLN A 45 4.50 12.59 6.98
CA GLN A 45 3.05 12.45 7.00
C GLN A 45 2.55 11.43 5.97
N ILE A 46 3.04 11.49 4.73
CA ILE A 46 2.66 10.54 3.67
C ILE A 46 3.09 9.11 4.02
N GLN A 47 4.31 8.93 4.55
CA GLN A 47 4.78 7.62 5.03
C GLN A 47 3.96 7.11 6.22
N GLY A 48 3.66 7.97 7.18
CA GLY A 48 2.86 7.62 8.36
C GLY A 48 1.44 7.18 7.98
N ILE A 49 0.78 7.91 7.08
CA ILE A 49 -0.56 7.57 6.59
C ILE A 49 -0.50 6.28 5.76
N THR A 50 0.49 6.13 4.88
CA THR A 50 0.66 4.90 4.08
C THR A 50 0.81 3.68 4.99
N ARG A 51 1.65 3.77 6.04
CA ARG A 51 1.81 2.70 7.02
C ARG A 51 0.49 2.35 7.72
N ALA A 52 -0.28 3.36 8.13
CA ALA A 52 -1.59 3.14 8.76
C ALA A 52 -2.59 2.46 7.80
N MET A 53 -2.59 2.83 6.52
CA MET A 53 -3.42 2.19 5.50
C MET A 53 -3.02 0.73 5.28
N LEU A 54 -1.71 0.44 5.20
CA LEU A 54 -1.23 -0.94 5.08
C LEU A 54 -1.70 -1.82 6.24
N ILE A 55 -1.61 -1.31 7.48
CA ILE A 55 -2.12 -2.04 8.66
C ILE A 55 -3.61 -2.37 8.49
N ALA A 56 -4.44 -1.39 8.12
CA ALA A 56 -5.87 -1.60 7.93
C ALA A 56 -6.19 -2.59 6.78
N LEU A 57 -5.40 -2.57 5.71
CA LEU A 57 -5.53 -3.52 4.60
C LEU A 57 -5.15 -4.94 5.03
N LEU A 58 -4.11 -5.10 5.86
CA LEU A 58 -3.71 -6.40 6.40
C LEU A 58 -4.79 -7.04 7.25
N ASP A 59 -5.44 -6.25 8.11
CA ASP A 59 -6.61 -6.69 8.89
C ASP A 59 -7.79 -7.10 7.98
N SER A 60 -7.75 -6.75 6.69
CA SER A 60 -8.76 -7.02 5.68
C SER A 60 -8.37 -8.14 4.70
N ASN A 61 -7.48 -9.06 5.09
CA ASN A 61 -6.94 -10.17 4.28
C ASN A 61 -6.14 -9.73 3.04
N VAL A 62 -5.48 -8.58 3.11
CA VAL A 62 -4.50 -8.15 2.11
C VAL A 62 -3.11 -8.50 2.62
N VAL A 63 -2.25 -8.95 1.72
CA VAL A 63 -0.84 -9.28 2.03
C VAL A 63 0.09 -8.52 1.11
N LEU A 64 1.31 -8.25 1.59
CA LEU A 64 2.40 -7.74 0.76
C LEU A 64 3.24 -8.88 0.22
N GLY A 65 3.81 -8.67 -0.95
CA GLY A 65 4.62 -9.68 -1.62
C GLY A 65 5.25 -9.16 -2.89
N ASP A 66 5.90 -10.07 -3.60
CA ASP A 66 6.45 -9.83 -4.93
C ASP A 66 5.47 -10.31 -6.00
N LEU A 67 5.47 -9.64 -7.15
CA LEU A 67 4.82 -10.14 -8.36
C LEU A 67 5.89 -10.63 -9.33
N SER A 68 5.88 -11.92 -9.64
CA SER A 68 6.83 -12.50 -10.57
C SER A 68 6.63 -11.91 -11.96
N GLY A 69 7.62 -11.14 -12.45
CA GLY A 69 7.58 -10.59 -13.81
C GLY A 69 7.59 -11.64 -14.93
N LYS A 70 7.88 -12.92 -14.63
CA LYS A 70 7.87 -14.02 -15.60
C LYS A 70 6.54 -14.76 -15.65
N THR A 71 5.90 -14.96 -14.50
CA THR A 71 4.71 -15.80 -14.38
C THR A 71 3.45 -15.01 -14.09
N GLY A 72 3.57 -13.74 -13.67
CA GLY A 72 2.47 -12.93 -13.17
C GLY A 72 1.89 -13.45 -11.85
N LEU A 73 2.56 -14.42 -11.20
CA LEU A 73 2.10 -14.98 -9.93
C LEU A 73 2.56 -14.09 -8.78
N PHE A 74 1.65 -13.87 -7.85
CA PHE A 74 1.92 -13.17 -6.61
C PHE A 74 2.52 -14.12 -5.57
N GLU A 75 3.63 -13.70 -4.96
CA GLU A 75 4.39 -14.44 -3.96
C GLU A 75 4.33 -13.67 -2.63
N PRO A 76 3.43 -14.05 -1.69
CA PRO A 76 3.29 -13.36 -0.42
C PRO A 76 4.56 -13.45 0.41
N TRP A 77 4.91 -12.34 1.07
CA TRP A 77 5.96 -12.35 2.07
C TRP A 77 5.51 -13.13 3.33
N PRO A 78 6.43 -13.85 4.00
CA PRO A 78 6.07 -14.89 4.96
C PRO A 78 5.40 -14.40 6.24
N GLU A 79 5.60 -13.13 6.62
CA GLU A 79 5.07 -12.57 7.87
C GLU A 79 4.34 -11.24 7.60
N PRO A 80 2.99 -11.17 7.71
CA PRO A 80 2.23 -9.97 7.40
C PRO A 80 2.71 -8.73 8.17
N VAL A 81 2.88 -8.82 9.50
CA VAL A 81 3.31 -7.65 10.29
C VAL A 81 4.73 -7.20 9.91
N ALA A 82 5.66 -8.13 9.76
CA ALA A 82 7.02 -7.82 9.34
C ALA A 82 7.08 -7.28 7.90
N SER A 83 6.14 -7.67 7.03
CA SER A 83 6.08 -7.24 5.63
C SER A 83 5.90 -5.74 5.48
N ILE A 84 5.14 -5.10 6.38
CA ILE A 84 5.00 -3.63 6.40
C ILE A 84 6.33 -2.98 6.73
N ASP A 85 7.01 -3.44 7.78
CA ASP A 85 8.27 -2.82 8.21
C ASP A 85 9.36 -3.02 7.15
N ILE A 86 9.38 -4.17 6.45
CA ILE A 86 10.24 -4.40 5.28
C ILE A 86 9.93 -3.41 4.16
N ALA A 87 8.66 -3.28 3.75
CA ALA A 87 8.26 -2.36 2.67
C ALA A 87 8.59 -0.90 3.00
N MET A 88 8.34 -0.47 4.25
CA MET A 88 8.65 0.88 4.70
C MET A 88 10.16 1.13 4.80
N ALA A 89 10.95 0.12 5.16
CA ALA A 89 12.42 0.21 5.13
C ALA A 89 12.94 0.34 3.69
N MET A 90 12.46 -0.52 2.77
CA MET A 90 12.80 -0.44 1.35
C MET A 90 12.46 0.91 0.75
N TRP A 91 11.26 1.45 1.03
CA TRP A 91 10.90 2.79 0.59
C TRP A 91 11.85 3.84 1.17
N ARG A 92 12.14 3.81 2.47
CA ARG A 92 13.08 4.76 3.08
C ARG A 92 14.45 4.74 2.41
N ASP A 93 14.95 3.55 2.06
CA ASP A 93 16.23 3.37 1.39
C ASP A 93 16.27 3.97 -0.02
N LEU A 94 15.11 4.16 -0.68
CA LEU A 94 15.03 4.87 -1.97
C LEU A 94 15.35 6.37 -1.84
N GLY A 95 15.11 6.98 -0.67
CA GLY A 95 15.25 8.42 -0.47
C GLY A 95 14.30 9.29 -1.33
N ARG A 96 13.24 8.68 -1.88
CA ARG A 96 12.19 9.31 -2.71
C ARG A 96 10.90 8.50 -2.62
N ASP A 97 9.79 9.03 -3.14
CA ASP A 97 8.59 8.22 -3.36
C ASP A 97 8.88 7.03 -4.28
N PRO A 98 8.27 5.85 -4.02
CA PRO A 98 8.38 4.70 -4.90
C PRO A 98 7.71 4.97 -6.24
N ASN A 99 8.26 4.35 -7.28
CA ASN A 99 7.68 4.21 -8.61
C ASN A 99 7.24 2.76 -8.83
N ILE A 100 6.75 2.50 -10.05
CA ILE A 100 6.39 1.17 -10.52
C ILE A 100 7.55 0.19 -10.28
N GLY A 101 7.26 -0.91 -9.57
CA GLY A 101 8.19 -2.01 -9.31
C GLY A 101 9.24 -1.78 -8.21
N ASP A 102 9.23 -0.64 -7.51
CA ASP A 102 10.33 -0.31 -6.57
C ASP A 102 10.29 -1.08 -5.24
N VAL A 103 9.11 -1.43 -4.72
CA VAL A 103 8.99 -1.89 -3.32
C VAL A 103 8.24 -3.21 -3.19
N ALA A 104 6.93 -3.21 -3.42
CA ALA A 104 6.09 -4.37 -3.16
C ALA A 104 4.77 -4.29 -3.93
N TRP A 105 4.10 -5.43 -3.97
CA TRP A 105 2.74 -5.59 -4.45
C TRP A 105 1.83 -5.95 -3.27
N LEU A 106 0.57 -5.57 -3.38
CA LEU A 106 -0.51 -5.94 -2.49
C LEU A 106 -1.42 -6.91 -3.24
N SER A 107 -1.85 -7.96 -2.54
CA SER A 107 -2.85 -8.89 -3.06
C SER A 107 -3.87 -9.23 -1.99
N ARG A 108 -5.14 -9.35 -2.38
CA ARG A 108 -6.17 -9.95 -1.54
C ARG A 108 -6.01 -11.46 -1.57
N LEU A 109 -5.94 -12.10 -0.40
CA LEU A 109 -6.00 -13.55 -0.31
C LEU A 109 -7.44 -14.02 -0.55
N PRO A 110 -7.64 -15.19 -1.19
CA PRO A 110 -8.95 -15.84 -1.19
C PRO A 110 -9.44 -15.98 0.25
N ARG A 111 -10.71 -15.67 0.50
CA ARG A 111 -11.31 -16.00 1.79
C ARG A 111 -11.17 -17.50 2.00
N ALA A 112 -10.53 -17.91 3.09
CA ALA A 112 -10.66 -19.27 3.59
C ALA A 112 -12.12 -19.44 4.01
N ASP A 113 -12.83 -20.29 3.29
CA ASP A 113 -14.20 -20.71 3.56
C ASP A 113 -14.28 -21.65 4.77
#